data_AF-A0A539E4N2-F1
#
_entry.id   AF-A0A539E4N2-F1
#
_cell.length_a   1.000
_cell.length_b   1.000
_cell.length_c   1.000
_cell.angle_alpha   90.00
_cell.angle_beta   90.00
_cell.angle_gamma   90.00
#
_symmetry.space_group_name_H-M   'P 1'
#
loop_
_entity.id
_entity.type
_entity.pdbx_description
1 polymer ?
#
loop_
_entity_poly.entity_id
_entity_poly.type
_entity_poly.pdbx_seq_one_letter_code
_entity_poly.pdbx_strand_id
1 'polypeptide(L)'
;AKISNLRKDFDGISAAIYSYQDRYRFLPGDDNRADNANRGWTNAVAGTGNSALNANDAFSAGANETQRMWQHLRYAGLIIGNPAGTTDNVGGRANPANAFGGLMGFSNTTAAWGLGLTGNIICASNIPGKAGAALDGLFDDGSAGTGQMRALLNTAANPANFEPAGIIPSTTYLEDGSVYTVCKRF
;
A
#
# COMPACT_ATOMS: atom_id res chain seq x y z
N ALA A 1 6.01 5.53 19.77
CA ALA A 1 6.74 4.47 19.05
C ALA A 1 5.98 3.98 17.81
N LYS A 2 4.82 3.33 17.94
CA LYS A 2 4.09 2.73 16.79
C LYS A 2 3.74 3.70 15.65
N ILE A 3 3.25 4.91 15.96
CA ILE A 3 2.94 5.94 14.94
C ILE A 3 4.20 6.36 14.17
N SER A 4 5.32 6.53 14.87
CA SER A 4 6.60 6.86 14.23
C SER A 4 7.11 5.73 13.34
N ASN A 5 6.92 4.47 13.74
CA ASN A 5 7.25 3.33 12.89
C ASN A 5 6.39 3.31 11.63
N LEU A 6 5.08 3.50 11.77
CA LEU A 6 4.17 3.55 10.62
C LEU A 6 4.52 4.68 9.65
N ARG A 7 4.85 5.88 10.16
CA ARG A 7 5.35 6.98 9.33
C ARG A 7 6.60 6.57 8.55
N LYS A 8 7.57 5.95 9.22
CA LYS A 8 8.80 5.45 8.58
C LYS A 8 8.51 4.38 7.54
N ASP A 9 7.49 3.55 7.75
CA ASP A 9 7.06 2.56 6.77
C ASP A 9 6.55 3.25 5.49
N PHE A 10 5.67 4.26 5.62
CA PHE A 10 5.22 5.06 4.47
C PHE A 10 6.38 5.74 3.73
N ASP A 11 7.24 6.47 4.47
CA ASP A 11 8.37 7.20 3.88
C ASP A 11 9.38 6.24 3.22
N GLY A 12 9.70 5.14 3.89
CA GLY A 12 10.63 4.12 3.41
C GLY A 12 10.11 3.38 2.17
N ILE A 13 8.82 3.05 2.15
CA ILE A 13 8.18 2.43 0.99
C ILE A 13 8.12 3.41 -0.19
N SER A 14 7.74 4.68 0.03
CA SER A 14 7.77 5.69 -1.04
C SER A 14 9.18 5.86 -1.61
N ALA A 15 10.20 5.94 -0.76
CA ALA A 15 11.59 6.04 -1.20
C ALA A 15 12.05 4.80 -1.99
N ALA A 16 11.64 3.59 -1.57
CA ALA A 16 11.90 2.37 -2.31
C ALA A 16 11.23 2.36 -3.69
N ILE A 17 10.00 2.86 -3.81
CA ILE A 17 9.31 2.96 -5.11
C ILE A 17 10.05 3.90 -6.06
N TYR A 18 10.41 5.10 -5.60
CA TYR A 18 11.14 6.05 -6.45
C TYR A 18 12.54 5.53 -6.81
N SER A 19 13.21 4.84 -5.90
CA SER A 19 14.50 4.19 -6.17
C SER A 19 14.37 3.08 -7.22
N TYR A 20 13.26 2.32 -7.20
CA TYR A 20 12.96 1.33 -8.23
C TYR A 20 12.76 2.00 -9.59
N GLN A 21 11.95 3.06 -9.63
CA GLN A 21 11.68 3.82 -10.86
C GLN A 21 12.94 4.47 -11.44
N ASP A 22 13.85 4.99 -10.60
CA ASP A 22 15.09 5.55 -11.10
C ASP A 22 16.03 4.46 -11.66
N ARG A 23 16.17 3.35 -10.94
CA ARG A 23 17.04 2.24 -11.34
C ARG A 23 16.55 1.51 -12.59
N TYR A 24 15.24 1.33 -12.71
CA TYR A 24 14.65 0.43 -13.69
C TYR A 24 13.75 1.10 -14.71
N ARG A 25 13.37 2.37 -14.51
CA ARG A 25 12.48 3.14 -15.39
C ARG A 25 11.09 2.51 -15.59
N PHE A 26 10.67 1.69 -14.64
CA PHE A 26 9.33 1.08 -14.57
C PHE A 26 8.74 1.29 -13.17
N LEU A 27 7.42 1.29 -13.08
CA LEU A 27 6.73 1.19 -11.79
C LEU A 27 6.85 -0.27 -11.28
N PRO A 28 7.26 -0.49 -10.01
CA PRO A 28 7.25 -1.84 -9.45
C PRO A 28 5.81 -2.41 -9.47
N GLY A 29 5.70 -3.71 -9.71
CA GLY A 29 4.44 -4.40 -9.95
C GLY A 29 4.04 -4.43 -11.42
N ASP A 30 4.17 -3.30 -12.11
CA ASP A 30 3.88 -3.12 -13.55
C ASP A 30 5.08 -3.47 -14.46
N ASP A 31 6.29 -3.54 -13.92
CA ASP A 31 7.51 -3.82 -14.69
C ASP A 31 7.44 -5.14 -15.50
N ASN A 32 7.32 -5.01 -16.83
CA ASN A 32 7.22 -6.14 -17.77
C ASN A 32 8.56 -6.86 -18.01
N ARG A 33 9.65 -6.38 -17.41
CA ARG A 33 10.97 -7.02 -17.42
C ARG A 33 11.33 -7.63 -16.06
N ALA A 34 10.42 -7.61 -15.08
CA ALA A 34 10.64 -8.22 -13.78
C ALA A 34 10.53 -9.75 -13.82
N ASP A 35 11.46 -10.38 -14.52
CA ASP A 35 11.53 -11.83 -14.72
C ASP A 35 12.97 -12.35 -14.69
N ASN A 36 13.11 -13.67 -14.83
CA ASN A 36 14.41 -14.34 -14.80
C ASN A 36 15.29 -14.01 -16.02
N ALA A 37 14.71 -13.82 -17.20
CA ALA A 37 15.46 -13.61 -18.44
C ALA A 37 16.08 -12.20 -18.50
N ASN A 38 15.34 -11.19 -18.04
CA ASN A 38 15.73 -9.79 -18.12
C ASN A 38 16.50 -9.33 -16.87
N ARG A 39 16.20 -9.87 -15.68
CA ARG A 39 16.78 -9.41 -14.40
C ARG A 39 17.45 -10.50 -13.57
N GLY A 40 17.41 -11.76 -14.00
CA GLY A 40 17.91 -12.89 -13.20
C GLY A 40 17.05 -13.20 -11.96
N TRP A 41 15.83 -12.65 -11.90
CA TRP A 41 14.91 -12.85 -10.78
C TRP A 41 14.09 -14.12 -10.97
N THR A 42 14.62 -15.23 -10.50
CA THR A 42 13.98 -16.55 -10.60
C THR A 42 12.59 -16.53 -9.94
N ASN A 43 11.54 -16.94 -10.65
CA ASN A 43 10.15 -16.93 -10.17
C ASN A 43 9.54 -15.54 -9.90
N ALA A 44 10.21 -14.44 -10.28
CA ALA A 44 9.53 -13.15 -10.38
C ALA A 44 8.48 -13.20 -11.49
N VAL A 45 7.37 -12.49 -11.27
CA VAL A 45 6.32 -12.35 -12.27
C VAL A 45 6.29 -10.93 -12.78
N ALA A 46 6.52 -10.79 -14.08
CA ALA A 46 6.47 -9.54 -14.80
C ALA A 46 5.06 -8.91 -14.72
N GLY A 47 5.00 -7.58 -14.67
CA GLY A 47 3.78 -6.82 -14.85
C GLY A 47 3.41 -6.65 -16.32
N THR A 48 2.46 -5.76 -16.60
CA THR A 48 1.96 -5.51 -17.95
C THR A 48 2.76 -4.43 -18.71
N GLY A 49 3.45 -3.54 -18.01
CA GLY A 49 4.26 -2.47 -18.57
C GLY A 49 3.41 -1.30 -19.10
N ASN A 50 2.22 -1.09 -18.55
CA ASN A 50 1.26 -0.08 -18.99
C ASN A 50 1.28 1.19 -18.14
N SER A 51 2.25 1.32 -17.21
CA SER A 51 2.43 2.45 -16.29
C SER A 51 1.36 2.63 -15.23
N ALA A 52 0.54 1.62 -14.95
CA ALA A 52 -0.49 1.65 -13.92
C ALA A 52 -0.59 0.30 -13.21
N LEU A 53 -0.96 0.31 -11.92
CA LEU A 53 -1.32 -0.94 -11.25
C LEU A 53 -2.73 -1.36 -11.69
N ASN A 54 -2.92 -2.64 -11.98
CA ASN A 54 -4.16 -3.22 -12.49
C ASN A 54 -5.18 -3.64 -11.43
N ALA A 55 -5.01 -3.26 -10.17
CA ALA A 55 -5.93 -3.61 -9.10
C ALA A 55 -6.30 -2.42 -8.23
N ASN A 56 -7.58 -2.43 -7.88
CA ASN A 56 -8.24 -1.51 -6.97
C ASN A 56 -8.53 -2.24 -5.65
N ASP A 57 -7.53 -2.95 -5.12
CA ASP A 57 -7.52 -3.68 -3.85
C ASP A 57 -6.11 -3.60 -3.24
N ALA A 58 -5.98 -3.05 -2.03
CA ALA A 58 -4.72 -2.81 -1.33
C ALA A 58 -4.16 -4.05 -0.62
N PHE A 59 -5.03 -4.93 -0.12
CA PHE A 59 -4.71 -6.04 0.77
C PHE A 59 -5.16 -7.41 0.24
N SER A 60 -5.80 -7.44 -0.94
CA SER A 60 -6.30 -8.67 -1.57
C SER A 60 -5.22 -9.70 -1.87
N ALA A 61 -5.63 -10.97 -1.82
CA ALA A 61 -4.85 -12.17 -2.15
C ALA A 61 -5.07 -12.56 -3.62
N GLY A 62 -4.41 -11.88 -4.56
CA GLY A 62 -4.54 -12.20 -5.98
C GLY A 62 -3.28 -11.91 -6.80
N ALA A 63 -3.18 -12.54 -7.97
CA ALA A 63 -2.07 -12.43 -8.91
C ALA A 63 -2.00 -11.04 -9.61
N ASN A 64 -2.19 -9.97 -8.87
CA ASN A 64 -2.36 -8.60 -9.33
C ASN A 64 -1.02 -7.85 -9.23
N GLU A 65 -0.90 -6.72 -9.94
CA GLU A 65 0.33 -5.93 -9.94
C GLU A 65 0.61 -5.29 -8.58
N THR A 66 -0.42 -5.04 -7.76
CA THR A 66 -0.27 -4.55 -6.38
C THR A 66 0.51 -5.50 -5.48
N GLN A 67 0.33 -6.82 -5.65
CA GLN A 67 1.15 -7.82 -4.95
C GLN A 67 2.53 -8.00 -5.58
N ARG A 68 2.60 -7.96 -6.91
CA ARG A 68 3.87 -8.04 -7.65
C ARG A 68 4.78 -6.88 -7.28
N MET A 69 4.21 -5.73 -6.91
CA MET A 69 4.95 -4.57 -6.44
C MET A 69 5.80 -4.90 -5.22
N TRP A 70 5.26 -5.62 -4.22
CA TRP A 70 6.06 -6.11 -3.09
C TRP A 70 7.19 -7.04 -3.53
N GLN A 71 6.91 -7.94 -4.47
CA GLN A 71 7.89 -8.89 -4.99
C GLN A 71 9.02 -8.18 -5.72
N HIS A 72 8.71 -7.23 -6.59
CA HIS A 72 9.67 -6.45 -7.37
C HIS A 72 10.56 -5.62 -6.45
N LEU A 73 9.99 -4.97 -5.42
CA LEU A 73 10.76 -4.20 -4.43
C LEU A 73 11.72 -5.10 -3.63
N ARG A 74 11.29 -6.31 -3.25
CA ARG A 74 12.14 -7.29 -2.55
C ARG A 74 13.27 -7.80 -3.44
N TYR A 75 12.98 -8.15 -4.70
CA TYR A 75 14.00 -8.58 -5.66
C TYR A 75 15.03 -7.48 -5.95
N ALA A 76 14.59 -6.22 -5.97
CA ALA A 76 15.46 -5.07 -6.13
C ALA A 76 16.34 -4.79 -4.90
N GLY A 77 16.11 -5.49 -3.78
CA GLY A 77 16.79 -5.26 -2.51
C GLY A 77 16.45 -3.91 -1.88
N LEU A 78 15.31 -3.32 -2.25
CA LEU A 78 14.88 -2.00 -1.77
C LEU A 78 14.05 -2.09 -0.50
N ILE A 79 13.43 -3.25 -0.25
CA ILE A 79 12.78 -3.59 1.00
C ILE A 79 13.21 -4.99 1.44
N ILE A 80 13.09 -5.27 2.73
CA ILE A 80 13.41 -6.57 3.30
C ILE A 80 12.31 -7.61 3.02
N GLY A 81 12.71 -8.89 3.03
CA GLY A 81 11.81 -10.02 2.89
C GLY A 81 12.29 -11.01 1.83
N ASN A 82 11.74 -12.23 1.87
CA ASN A 82 12.02 -13.21 0.83
C ASN A 82 11.34 -12.76 -0.47
N PRO A 83 12.07 -12.50 -1.57
CA PRO A 83 11.47 -12.09 -2.84
C PRO A 83 10.84 -13.26 -3.60
N ALA A 84 11.21 -14.50 -3.27
CA ALA A 84 10.73 -15.70 -3.92
C ALA A 84 9.30 -16.07 -3.51
N GLY A 85 8.61 -16.73 -4.42
CA GLY A 85 7.23 -17.19 -4.24
C GLY A 85 6.36 -16.78 -5.43
N THR A 86 5.61 -17.73 -5.97
CA THR A 86 4.61 -17.51 -7.02
C THR A 86 3.18 -17.59 -6.49
N THR A 87 3.01 -18.02 -5.25
CA THR A 87 1.74 -18.10 -4.56
C THR A 87 1.29 -16.71 -4.11
N ASP A 88 0.02 -16.41 -4.36
CA ASP A 88 -0.57 -15.13 -3.99
C ASP A 88 -0.52 -14.94 -2.47
N ASN A 89 -0.19 -13.72 -2.05
CA ASN A 89 -0.05 -13.34 -0.65
C ASN A 89 0.93 -14.18 0.20
N VAL A 90 1.90 -14.86 -0.42
CA VAL A 90 2.94 -15.62 0.28
C VAL A 90 4.33 -15.17 -0.16
N GLY A 91 5.29 -15.18 0.79
CA GLY A 91 6.69 -14.86 0.51
C GLY A 91 6.85 -13.50 -0.17
N GLY A 92 7.39 -13.50 -1.38
CA GLY A 92 7.64 -12.32 -2.19
C GLY A 92 6.43 -11.44 -2.44
N ARG A 93 5.21 -11.99 -2.44
CA ARG A 93 3.97 -11.26 -2.72
C ARG A 93 3.16 -10.87 -1.49
N ALA A 94 3.59 -11.28 -0.30
CA ALA A 94 2.86 -11.01 0.93
C ALA A 94 2.91 -9.52 1.29
N ASN A 95 1.74 -8.95 1.60
CA ASN A 95 1.63 -7.64 2.24
C ASN A 95 2.38 -7.64 3.59
N PRO A 96 3.29 -6.66 3.84
CA PRO A 96 3.91 -6.50 5.14
C PRO A 96 2.89 -6.15 6.23
N ALA A 97 3.09 -6.66 7.44
CA ALA A 97 2.32 -6.22 8.60
C ALA A 97 2.78 -4.85 9.11
N ASN A 98 1.85 -4.01 9.54
CA ASN A 98 2.13 -2.72 10.16
C ASN A 98 2.19 -2.82 11.70
N ALA A 99 2.65 -1.75 12.36
CA ALA A 99 2.83 -1.71 13.82
C ALA A 99 1.54 -1.86 14.66
N PHE A 100 0.38 -1.77 14.02
CA PHE A 100 -0.96 -1.90 14.63
C PHE A 100 -1.60 -3.26 14.34
N GLY A 101 -0.90 -4.19 13.71
CA GLY A 101 -1.41 -5.53 13.39
C GLY A 101 -2.34 -5.56 12.18
N GLY A 102 -2.41 -4.47 11.42
CA GLY A 102 -2.94 -4.49 10.06
C GLY A 102 -1.85 -4.77 9.03
N LEU A 103 -2.16 -4.50 7.77
CA LEU A 103 -1.29 -4.69 6.63
C LEU A 103 -0.92 -3.35 5.99
N MET A 104 0.20 -3.35 5.28
CA MET A 104 0.59 -2.32 4.31
C MET A 104 0.24 -2.83 2.91
N GLY A 105 -0.32 -1.97 2.07
CA GLY A 105 -0.85 -2.35 0.76
C GLY A 105 -0.68 -1.28 -0.29
N PHE A 106 -0.83 -1.67 -1.55
CA PHE A 106 -0.82 -0.77 -2.70
C PHE A 106 -2.08 -0.93 -3.51
N SER A 107 -2.59 0.15 -4.05
CA SER A 107 -3.75 0.10 -4.93
C SER A 107 -3.66 1.21 -5.96
N ASN A 108 -4.35 1.01 -7.08
CA ASN A 108 -4.72 2.09 -7.98
C ASN A 108 -6.13 2.57 -7.60
N THR A 109 -6.25 3.83 -7.22
CA THR A 109 -7.53 4.41 -6.84
C THR A 109 -8.49 4.40 -8.02
N THR A 110 -9.74 4.01 -7.77
CA THR A 110 -10.85 4.33 -8.67
C THR A 110 -11.80 5.30 -7.96
N ALA A 111 -12.71 5.93 -8.72
CA ALA A 111 -13.74 6.80 -8.13
C ALA A 111 -14.60 6.09 -7.06
N ALA A 112 -14.63 4.75 -7.06
CA ALA A 112 -15.39 3.93 -6.12
C ALA A 112 -14.73 3.75 -4.74
N TRP A 113 -13.49 4.22 -4.55
CA TRP A 113 -12.71 4.00 -3.32
C TRP A 113 -13.07 4.95 -2.17
N GLY A 114 -13.91 5.96 -2.39
CA GLY A 114 -14.40 6.86 -1.33
C GLY A 114 -13.36 7.78 -0.71
N LEU A 115 -12.07 7.57 -0.94
CA LEU A 115 -11.01 8.43 -0.41
C LEU A 115 -10.87 9.73 -1.22
N GLY A 116 -11.34 9.77 -2.48
CA GLY A 116 -11.14 10.92 -3.38
C GLY A 116 -9.67 11.19 -3.73
N LEU A 117 -8.79 10.21 -3.55
CA LEU A 117 -7.43 10.19 -4.08
C LEU A 117 -7.46 9.71 -5.54
N THR A 118 -6.48 10.15 -6.33
CA THR A 118 -6.30 9.73 -7.74
C THR A 118 -4.88 9.20 -7.97
N GLY A 119 -4.77 8.10 -8.72
CA GLY A 119 -3.51 7.42 -9.04
C GLY A 119 -3.15 6.30 -8.08
N ASN A 120 -1.86 5.98 -7.99
CA ASN A 120 -1.37 4.91 -7.12
C ASN A 120 -1.27 5.39 -5.67
N ILE A 121 -1.67 4.54 -4.74
CA ILE A 121 -1.70 4.85 -3.30
C ILE A 121 -1.09 3.72 -2.48
N ILE A 122 -0.51 4.11 -1.35
CA ILE A 122 -0.09 3.21 -0.28
C ILE A 122 -1.17 3.26 0.79
N CYS A 123 -1.60 2.13 1.33
CA CYS A 123 -2.59 2.04 2.39
C CYS A 123 -2.06 1.25 3.58
N ALA A 124 -2.52 1.61 4.77
CA ALA A 124 -2.33 0.89 6.01
C ALA A 124 -3.69 0.61 6.67
N SER A 125 -3.99 -0.64 6.98
CA SER A 125 -5.24 -1.04 7.65
C SER A 125 -5.10 -1.13 9.17
N ASN A 126 -6.22 -1.29 9.88
CA ASN A 126 -6.31 -1.46 11.32
C ASN A 126 -5.65 -0.33 12.14
N ILE A 127 -5.80 0.92 11.69
CA ILE A 127 -5.21 2.08 12.36
C ILE A 127 -6.24 2.71 13.32
N PRO A 128 -6.00 2.74 14.64
CA PRO A 128 -6.91 3.43 15.57
C PRO A 128 -7.07 4.91 15.23
N GLY A 129 -8.26 5.49 15.44
CA GLY A 129 -8.55 6.90 15.12
C GLY A 129 -7.47 7.88 15.60
N LYS A 130 -7.04 7.76 16.87
CA LYS A 130 -5.96 8.58 17.44
C LYS A 130 -4.65 8.50 16.69
N ALA A 131 -4.30 7.29 16.26
CA ALA A 131 -3.09 7.04 15.51
C ALA A 131 -3.23 7.56 14.08
N GLY A 132 -4.42 7.45 13.48
CA GLY A 132 -4.76 8.02 12.18
C GLY A 132 -4.61 9.54 12.20
N ALA A 133 -5.28 10.24 13.11
CA ALA A 133 -5.19 11.70 13.25
C ALA A 133 -3.76 12.19 13.48
N ALA A 134 -3.00 11.50 14.33
CA ALA A 134 -1.62 11.84 14.59
C ALA A 134 -0.70 11.56 13.39
N LEU A 135 -0.95 10.50 12.60
CA LEU A 135 -0.18 10.19 11.40
C LEU A 135 -0.47 11.20 10.28
N ASP A 136 -1.74 11.51 10.07
CA ASP A 136 -2.26 12.48 9.11
C ASP A 136 -1.67 13.88 9.40
N GLY A 137 -1.75 14.37 10.63
CA GLY A 137 -1.13 15.65 11.01
C GLY A 137 0.41 15.69 10.91
N LEU A 138 1.10 14.55 10.75
CA LEU A 138 2.53 14.51 10.45
C LEU A 138 2.83 14.59 8.95
N PHE A 139 1.85 14.27 8.10
CA PHE A 139 1.96 14.29 6.64
C PHE A 139 1.33 15.55 6.02
N ASP A 140 0.21 16.03 6.54
CA ASP A 140 -0.51 17.20 6.02
C ASP A 140 -1.41 17.91 7.04
N ASP A 141 -2.72 17.66 7.05
CA ASP A 141 -3.73 18.58 7.62
C ASP A 141 -4.50 18.02 8.83
N GLY A 142 -4.32 16.74 9.16
CA GLY A 142 -4.97 16.08 10.28
C GLY A 142 -6.43 15.69 10.01
N SER A 143 -6.93 15.87 8.79
CA SER A 143 -8.31 15.63 8.39
C SER A 143 -8.40 14.42 7.47
N ALA A 144 -9.09 13.38 7.95
CA ALA A 144 -9.29 12.12 7.24
C ALA A 144 -9.89 12.24 5.82
N GLY A 145 -10.52 13.37 5.48
CA GLY A 145 -11.18 13.58 4.20
C GLY A 145 -10.40 14.40 3.17
N THR A 146 -9.31 15.07 3.56
CA THR A 146 -8.63 16.08 2.74
C THR A 146 -7.14 15.80 2.62
N GLY A 147 -6.41 16.66 1.92
CA GLY A 147 -4.96 16.46 1.79
C GLY A 147 -4.53 15.26 0.93
N GLN A 148 -3.26 14.90 1.13
CA GLN A 148 -2.53 13.80 0.51
C GLN A 148 -2.67 12.49 1.28
N MET A 149 -2.93 12.55 2.58
CA MET A 149 -3.26 11.39 3.42
C MET A 149 -4.74 11.45 3.77
N ARG A 150 -5.46 10.35 3.51
CA ARG A 150 -6.90 10.25 3.76
C ARG A 150 -7.24 8.91 4.38
N ALA A 151 -8.34 8.87 5.12
CA ALA A 151 -8.76 7.68 5.83
C ALA A 151 -10.23 7.33 5.61
N LEU A 152 -10.49 6.03 5.51
CA LEU A 152 -11.83 5.46 5.50
C LEU A 152 -12.07 4.71 6.82
N LEU A 153 -13.22 4.98 7.45
CA LEU A 153 -13.65 4.26 8.64
C LEU A 153 -13.90 2.80 8.28
N ASN A 154 -13.39 1.90 9.11
CA ASN A 154 -13.65 0.49 8.96
C ASN A 154 -15.02 0.11 9.52
N THR A 155 -15.88 -0.45 8.69
CA THR A 155 -17.21 -0.93 9.06
C THR A 155 -17.34 -2.46 9.00
N ALA A 156 -16.26 -3.16 8.66
CA ALA A 156 -16.23 -4.61 8.51
C ALA A 156 -15.79 -5.33 9.79
N ALA A 157 -16.14 -6.62 9.89
CA ALA A 157 -15.79 -7.47 11.03
C ALA A 157 -14.28 -7.78 11.14
N ASN A 158 -13.54 -7.75 10.02
CA ASN A 158 -12.09 -7.99 10.03
C ASN A 158 -11.32 -6.70 9.70
N PRO A 159 -10.66 -6.08 10.70
CA PRO A 159 -9.99 -4.82 10.46
C PRO A 159 -8.58 -4.94 9.87
N ALA A 160 -7.99 -6.14 9.90
CA ALA A 160 -6.59 -6.34 9.52
C ALA A 160 -6.33 -6.17 8.01
N ASN A 161 -7.34 -6.29 7.16
CA ASN A 161 -7.21 -6.19 5.70
C ASN A 161 -8.40 -5.47 5.05
N PHE A 162 -9.02 -4.54 5.77
CA PHE A 162 -10.18 -3.81 5.25
C PHE A 162 -9.82 -2.92 4.07
N GLU A 163 -10.35 -3.28 2.91
CA GLU A 163 -10.23 -2.49 1.69
C GLU A 163 -10.98 -1.16 1.84
N PRO A 164 -10.40 -0.05 1.39
CA PRO A 164 -11.11 1.23 1.35
C PRO A 164 -12.13 1.22 0.20
N ALA A 165 -13.26 0.56 0.43
CA ALA A 165 -14.41 0.53 -0.46
C ALA A 165 -15.59 1.21 0.26
N GLY A 166 -15.96 2.42 -0.17
CA GLY A 166 -16.99 3.22 0.49
C GLY A 166 -17.20 4.56 -0.22
N ILE A 167 -18.20 5.33 0.20
CA ILE A 167 -18.62 6.54 -0.54
C ILE A 167 -18.05 7.83 0.08
N ILE A 168 -17.73 7.87 1.39
CA ILE A 168 -17.36 9.12 2.06
C ILE A 168 -16.20 8.90 3.03
N PRO A 169 -15.05 9.59 2.85
CA PRO A 169 -14.00 9.59 3.84
C PRO A 169 -14.48 10.41 5.04
N SER A 170 -14.18 9.95 6.24
CA SER A 170 -14.61 10.68 7.43
C SER A 170 -13.98 12.08 7.41
N THR A 171 -14.73 13.13 7.75
CA THR A 171 -14.14 14.48 7.86
C THR A 171 -13.29 14.63 9.13
N THR A 172 -13.41 13.68 10.07
CA THR A 172 -12.69 13.65 11.34
C THR A 172 -12.37 12.21 11.76
N TYR A 173 -11.28 12.01 12.49
CA TYR A 173 -11.02 10.72 13.13
C TYR A 173 -11.85 10.61 14.42
N LEU A 174 -12.49 9.44 14.61
CA LEU A 174 -13.26 9.13 15.80
C LEU A 174 -12.35 8.48 16.85
N GLU A 175 -12.45 8.98 18.09
CA GLU A 175 -11.67 8.52 19.24
C GLU A 175 -12.46 7.52 20.13
N ASP A 176 -13.38 6.77 19.52
CA ASP A 176 -14.34 5.87 20.21
C ASP A 176 -13.94 4.37 20.11
N GLY A 177 -12.70 4.09 19.72
CA GLY A 177 -12.23 2.74 19.43
C GLY A 177 -12.36 2.34 17.97
N SER A 178 -12.92 3.22 17.13
CA SER A 178 -12.92 3.07 15.67
C SER A 178 -11.52 2.89 15.10
N VAL A 179 -11.43 2.03 14.08
CA VAL A 179 -10.23 1.78 13.30
C VAL A 179 -10.45 2.16 11.84
N TYR A 180 -9.37 2.51 11.17
CA TYR A 180 -9.37 3.11 9.86
C TYR A 180 -8.40 2.38 8.93
N THR A 181 -8.69 2.48 7.64
CA THR A 181 -7.68 2.29 6.59
C THR A 181 -7.23 3.67 6.15
N VAL A 182 -5.94 3.97 6.34
CA VAL A 182 -5.33 5.26 6.01
C VAL A 182 -4.47 5.08 4.77
N CYS A 183 -4.67 5.92 3.76
CA CYS A 183 -3.97 5.85 2.49
C CYS A 183 -3.35 7.18 2.10
N LYS A 184 -2.25 7.12 1.34
CA LYS A 184 -1.53 8.29 0.81
C LYS A 184 -1.10 8.04 -0.62
N ARG A 185 -1.11 9.09 -1.44
CA ARG A 185 -0.56 9.05 -2.82
C ARG A 185 0.97 9.06 -2.81
N PHE A 186 1.56 8.33 -3.76
CA PHE A 186 2.98 8.35 -4.07
C PHE A 186 3.22 8.60 -5.56
#